data_AF-A0A382KUX4-F1
#
_entry.id   AF-A0A382KUX4-F1
#
_cell.length_a   1.000
_cell.length_b   1.000
_cell.length_c   1.000
_cell.angle_alpha   90.00
_cell.angle_beta   90.00
_cell.angle_gamma   90.00
#
_symmetry.space_group_name_H-M   'P 1'
#
loop_
_entity.id
_entity.type
_entity.pdbx_description
1 polymer ?
#
loop_
_entity_poly.entity_id
_entity_poly.type
_entity_poly.pdbx_seq_one_letter_code
_entity_poly.pdbx_strand_id
1 'polypeptide(L)' 'MKKLLSMIIYILVTLSISVAAFINLSPQFGSNPTQDQKRLYANYSNYKNGEFQNAEEFVMMTGDMPLSEFFKSDSNR' A
#
# COMPACT_ATOMS: atom_id res chain seq x y z
N MET A 1 -15.50 17.12 30.36
CA MET A 1 -15.88 17.38 28.95
C MET A 1 -14.68 17.88 28.13
N LYS A 2 -14.27 19.16 28.24
CA LYS A 2 -13.17 19.73 27.45
C LYS A 2 -11.83 18.96 27.56
N LYS A 3 -11.44 18.57 28.78
CA LYS A 3 -10.21 17.78 29.01
C LYS A 3 -10.25 16.39 28.36
N LEU A 4 -11.40 15.72 28.37
CA LEU A 4 -11.59 14.41 27.72
C LEU A 4 -11.55 14.54 26.20
N LEU A 5 -12.19 15.57 25.66
CA LEU A 5 -12.14 15.87 24.22
C LEU A 5 -10.70 16.16 23.77
N SER A 6 -9.96 16.99 24.52
CA SER A 6 -8.55 17.26 24.23
C SER A 6 -7.71 15.98 24.29
N MET A 7 -7.94 15.09 25.26
CA MET A 7 -7.23 13.81 25.35
C MET A 7 -7.48 12.92 24.12
N ILE A 8 -8.74 12.82 23.67
CA ILE A 8 -9.09 12.06 22.45
C ILE A 8 -8.38 12.65 21.24
N ILE A 9 -8.36 13.98 21.10
CA ILE A 9 -7.65 14.65 20.00
C ILE A 9 -6.16 14.32 20.04
N TYR A 10 -5.51 14.39 21.21
CA TYR A 10 -4.08 14.05 21.32
C TYR A 10 -3.80 12.60 20.93
N ILE A 11 -4.65 11.66 21.33
CA ILE A 11 -4.51 10.25 20.94
C ILE A 11 -4.62 10.11 19.42
N LEU A 12 -5.64 10.72 18.80
CA LEU A 12 -5.84 10.65 17.35
C LEU A 12 -4.66 11.26 16.59
N VAL A 13 -4.19 12.44 17.00
CA VAL A 13 -3.03 13.10 16.38
C VAL A 13 -1.78 12.22 16.52
N THR A 14 -1.52 11.68 17.70
CA THR A 14 -0.35 10.82 17.95
C THR A 14 -0.42 9.56 17.11
N LEU A 15 -1.60 8.94 17.00
CA LEU A 15 -1.81 7.76 16.17
C LEU A 15 -1.59 8.06 14.70
N SER A 16 -2.16 9.16 14.18
CA SER A 16 -1.96 9.57 12.78
C SER A 16 -0.50 9.83 12.45
N ILE A 17 0.23 10.52 13.34
CA ILE A 17 1.67 10.76 13.18
C ILE A 17 2.43 9.43 13.17
N SER A 18 2.10 8.52 14.09
CA SER A 18 2.76 7.21 14.20
C SER A 18 2.55 6.37 12.93
N VAL A 19 1.33 6.35 12.38
CA VAL A 19 1.02 5.65 11.13
C VAL A 19 1.76 6.28 9.95
N ALA A 20 1.76 7.61 9.84
CA ALA A 20 2.49 8.29 8.78
C ALA A 20 3.99 8.02 8.86
N ALA A 21 4.57 8.05 10.07
CA ALA A 21 5.97 7.72 10.31
C ALA A 21 6.27 6.26 9.93
N PHE A 22 5.41 5.32 10.31
CA PHE A 22 5.58 3.91 9.96
C PHE A 22 5.58 3.68 8.45
N ILE A 23 4.66 4.30 7.71
CA ILE A 23 4.60 4.17 6.25
C ILE A 23 5.85 4.77 5.58
N ASN A 24 6.35 5.90 6.06
CA ASN A 24 7.44 6.63 5.40
C ASN A 24 8.85 6.19 5.83
N LEU A 25 9.02 5.68 7.06
CA LEU A 25 10.33 5.30 7.59
C LEU A 25 10.60 3.80 7.50
N SER A 26 9.56 2.99 7.33
CA SER A 26 9.71 1.54 7.34
C SER A 26 10.05 1.01 5.95
N PRO A 27 11.18 0.29 5.77
CA PRO A 27 11.69 -0.07 4.46
C PRO A 27 10.77 -1.00 3.65
N GLN A 28 9.88 -1.75 4.30
CA GLN A 28 8.93 -2.66 3.63
C GLN A 28 7.89 -1.97 2.74
N PHE A 29 7.59 -0.68 2.94
CA PHE A 29 6.63 0.03 2.08
C PHE A 29 7.27 0.60 0.81
N GLY A 30 8.60 0.54 0.70
CA GLY A 30 9.35 1.11 -0.40
C GLY A 30 9.22 2.63 -0.49
N SER A 31 9.77 3.20 -1.55
CA SER A 31 9.67 4.63 -1.84
C SER A 31 9.37 4.85 -3.32
N ASN A 32 8.94 6.06 -3.67
CA ASN A 32 8.82 6.44 -5.07
C ASN A 32 10.19 6.32 -5.77
N PRO A 33 10.23 5.81 -7.02
CA PRO A 33 11.48 5.67 -7.74
C PRO A 33 12.09 7.03 -8.07
N THR A 34 13.41 7.12 -7.98
CA THR A 34 14.21 8.28 -8.37
C THR A 34 14.12 8.54 -9.88
N GLN A 35 14.56 9.72 -10.33
CA GLN A 35 14.56 10.02 -11.77
C GLN A 35 15.44 9.06 -12.57
N ASP A 36 16.59 8.66 -12.02
CA ASP A 36 17.50 7.72 -12.69
C ASP A 36 16.92 6.31 -12.76
N GLN A 37 16.25 5.86 -11.69
CA GLN A 37 15.48 4.61 -11.73
C GLN A 37 14.37 4.66 -12.78
N LYS A 38 13.61 5.77 -12.87
CA LYS A 38 12.59 5.94 -13.91
C LYS A 38 13.16 5.86 -15.32
N ARG A 39 14.32 6.48 -15.56
CA ARG A 39 15.04 6.39 -16.85
C ARG A 39 15.50 4.97 -17.14
N LEU A 40 16.02 4.27 -16.14
CA LEU A 40 16.39 2.86 -16.26
C LEU A 40 15.17 2.00 -16.63
N TYR A 41 14.04 2.19 -15.94
CA TYR A 41 12.83 1.41 -16.15
C TYR A 41 12.24 1.64 -17.54
N ALA A 42 12.32 2.87 -18.05
CA ALA A 42 11.89 3.19 -19.42
C ALA A 42 12.62 2.41 -20.52
N ASN A 43 13.79 1.82 -20.23
CA ASN A 43 14.52 0.99 -21.18
C ASN A 43 14.06 -0.49 -21.17
N TYR A 44 13.22 -0.89 -20.22
CA TYR A 44 12.71 -2.26 -20.17
C TYR A 44 11.56 -2.46 -21.14
N SER A 45 11.59 -3.57 -21.89
CA SER A 45 10.59 -3.89 -22.92
C SER A 45 9.17 -4.10 -22.37
N ASN A 46 9.07 -4.44 -21.09
CA ASN A 46 7.81 -4.68 -20.38
C ASN A 46 7.36 -3.49 -19.52
N TYR A 47 8.08 -2.37 -19.53
CA TYR A 47 7.65 -1.14 -18.85
C TYR A 47 6.92 -0.22 -19.85
N LYS A 48 5.60 -0.12 -19.71
CA LYS A 48 4.74 0.64 -20.64
C LYS A 48 3.76 1.47 -19.84
N ASN A 49 3.49 2.69 -20.28
CA ASN A 49 2.52 3.61 -19.64
C ASN A 49 2.76 3.87 -18.14
N GLY A 50 4.01 3.78 -17.67
CA GLY A 50 4.35 4.03 -16.27
C GLY A 50 4.28 2.82 -15.35
N GLU A 51 3.94 1.64 -15.87
CA GLU A 51 3.78 0.40 -15.11
C GLU A 51 4.52 -0.77 -15.77
N PHE A 52 4.82 -1.80 -14.97
CA PHE A 52 5.35 -3.06 -15.46
C PHE A 52 4.20 -3.95 -15.90
N GLN A 53 4.21 -4.35 -17.15
CA GLN A 53 3.27 -5.32 -17.70
C GLN A 53 3.87 -6.72 -17.64
N ASN A 54 3.03 -7.71 -17.35
CA ASN A 54 3.43 -9.11 -17.39
C ASN A 54 3.73 -9.51 -18.84
N ALA A 55 4.77 -10.34 -19.04
CA ALA A 55 5.13 -10.82 -20.38
C ALA A 55 4.08 -11.77 -20.96
N GLU A 56 3.39 -12.50 -20.09
CA GLU A 56 2.29 -13.40 -20.41
C GLU A 56 1.00 -12.91 -19.74
N GLU A 57 -0.14 -13.30 -20.29
CA GLU A 57 -1.44 -13.03 -19.69
C GLU A 57 -1.54 -13.78 -18.35
N PHE A 58 -1.54 -13.02 -17.26
CA PHE A 58 -1.76 -13.57 -15.92
C PHE A 58 -3.14 -13.16 -15.45
N VAL A 59 -4.06 -14.12 -15.43
CA VAL A 59 -5.38 -13.92 -14.81
C VAL A 59 -5.17 -13.83 -13.30
N MET A 60 -5.51 -12.68 -12.72
CA MET A 60 -5.49 -12.54 -11.27
C MET A 60 -6.50 -13.52 -10.66
N MET A 61 -5.99 -14.54 -9.97
CA MET A 61 -6.80 -15.55 -9.26
C MET A 61 -7.73 -14.94 -8.20
N THR A 62 -7.45 -13.72 -7.76
CA THR A 62 -8.20 -12.97 -6.75
C THR A 62 -9.04 -11.84 -7.35
N GLY A 63 -9.06 -11.66 -8.68
CA GLY A 63 -9.62 -10.47 -9.34
C GLY A 63 -11.09 -10.23 -9.04
N ASP A 64 -11.89 -11.30 -8.99
CA ASP A 64 -13.34 -11.22 -8.76
C ASP A 64 -13.76 -11.63 -7.35
N MET A 65 -12.81 -11.95 -6.45
CA MET A 65 -13.16 -12.41 -5.11
C MET A 65 -13.56 -11.21 -4.23
N PRO A 66 -14.81 -11.15 -3.73
CA PRO A 66 -15.20 -10.11 -2.80
C PRO A 66 -14.46 -10.27 -1.47
N LEU A 67 -14.04 -9.16 -0.87
CA LEU A 67 -13.30 -9.13 0.39
C LEU A 67 -14.01 -9.91 1.52
N SER A 68 -15.35 -9.92 1.53
CA SER A 68 -16.17 -10.68 2.46
C SER A 68 -16.03 -12.20 2.33
N GLU A 69 -15.76 -12.70 1.12
CA GLU A 69 -15.53 -14.11 0.85
C GLU A 69 -14.10 -14.53 1.23
N PHE A 70 -13.12 -13.65 0.99
CA PHE A 70 -11.75 -13.84 1.47
C PHE A 70 -11.70 -14.08 3.00
N PHE A 71 -12.33 -13.21 3.80
CA PHE A 71 -12.31 -13.35 5.27
C PHE A 71 -13.15 -14.50 5.82
N LYS A 72 -14.18 -14.98 5.10
CA LYS A 72 -14.92 -16.19 5.47
C LYS A 72 -14.09 -17.47 5.29
N SER A 73 -13.20 -17.48 4.30
CA SER A 73 -12.34 -18.65 4.05
C SER A 73 -11.28 -18.84 5.13
N ASP A 74 -10.79 -17.74 5.72
CA ASP A 74 -9.76 -17.75 6.76
C ASP A 74 -10.33 -18.07 8.16
N SER A 75 -11.62 -17.81 8.42
CA SER A 75 -12.25 -18.09 9.73
C SER A 75 -12.49 -19.58 10.02
N ASN A 76 -12.23 -20.46 9.06
CA ASN A 76 -12.35 -21.92 9.20
C ASN A 76 -10.98 -22.63 9.41
N ARG A 77 -9.91 -21.87 9.70
CA ARG A 77 -8.61 -22.38 10.18
C ARG A 77 -8.42 -22.07 11.65
#